data_AF-A0A9D7D5W4-F1
#
_entry.id   AF-A0A9D7D5W4-F1
#
_cell.length_a   1.000
_cell.length_b   1.000
_cell.length_c   1.000
_cell.angle_alpha   90.00
_cell.angle_beta   90.00
_cell.angle_gamma   90.00
#
_symmetry.space_group_name_H-M   'P 1'
#
loop_
_entity.id
_entity.type
_entity.pdbx_description
1 polymer ?
#
loop_
_entity_poly.entity_id
_entity_poly.type
_entity_poly.pdbx_seq_one_letter_code
_entity_poly.pdbx_strand_id
1 'polypeptide(L)'
;MLPSLGFNEIIILGILALVVVGPKDLPLLFRKLGKWTAKLRGMAQEFRTGFDELARQAELDELKKEVDALRRTTSLQEIRSELSKPLPTLEDYAGIKSPPFRRRQRPP
;
A
#
# COMPACT_ATOMS: atom_id res chain seq x y z
N MET A 1 -2.07 -4.48 21.91
CA MET A 1 -2.79 -3.47 21.10
C MET A 1 -1.78 -2.82 20.18
N LEU A 2 -1.88 -3.05 18.87
CA LEU A 2 -1.03 -2.35 17.91
C LEU A 2 -1.62 -0.96 17.68
N PRO A 3 -0.80 0.10 17.71
CA PRO A 3 -1.28 1.45 17.44
C PRO A 3 -1.83 1.52 16.01
N SER A 4 -3.09 1.93 15.86
CA SER A 4 -3.69 2.22 14.56
C SER A 4 -2.92 3.36 13.90
N LEU A 5 -2.80 3.33 12.57
CA LEU A 5 -2.04 4.31 11.77
C LEU A 5 -2.74 5.68 11.76
N GLY A 6 -2.76 6.38 12.90
CA GLY A 6 -3.18 7.76 13.02
C GLY A 6 -2.02 8.73 12.76
N PHE A 7 -2.37 9.99 12.53
CA PHE A 7 -1.39 11.07 12.35
C PHE A 7 -0.47 11.22 13.57
N ASN A 8 -1.01 10.98 14.76
CA ASN A 8 -0.29 11.07 16.02
C ASN A 8 0.83 10.01 16.12
N GLU A 9 0.56 8.80 15.67
CA GLU A 9 1.51 7.69 15.64
C GLU A 9 2.64 7.93 14.64
N ILE A 10 2.32 8.51 13.47
CA ILE A 10 3.35 8.91 12.49
C ILE A 10 4.29 9.95 13.09
N ILE A 11 3.79 10.90 13.88
CA ILE A 11 4.63 11.87 14.58
C ILE A 11 5.55 11.17 15.59
N ILE A 12 5.02 10.25 16.40
CA ILE A 12 5.82 9.51 17.40
C ILE A 12 6.91 8.69 16.71
N LEU A 13 6.58 7.97 15.64
CA LEU A 13 7.55 7.23 14.83
C LEU A 13 8.57 8.15 14.17
N GLY A 14 8.15 9.33 13.72
CA GLY A 14 9.02 10.36 13.18
C GLY A 14 10.05 10.83 14.20
N ILE A 15 9.61 11.13 15.43
CA ILE A 15 10.51 11.52 16.52
C ILE A 15 11.48 10.38 16.85
N LEU A 16 10.98 9.15 16.98
CA LEU A 16 11.84 7.98 17.25
C LEU A 16 12.90 7.80 16.14
N ALA A 17 12.48 7.91 14.88
CA ALA A 17 13.39 7.83 13.74
C ALA A 17 14.44 8.95 13.76
N LEU A 18 14.07 10.18 14.13
CA LEU A 18 15.01 11.29 14.29
C LEU A 18 16.01 11.07 15.42
N VAL A 19 15.61 10.43 16.53
CA VAL A 19 16.52 10.13 17.65
C VAL A 19 17.48 8.99 17.29
N VAL A 20 16.99 7.93 16.65
CA VAL A 20 17.78 6.74 16.30
C VAL A 20 18.76 7.03 15.17
N VAL A 21 18.29 7.70 14.12
CA VAL A 21 19.08 7.95 12.91
C VAL A 21 19.81 9.29 12.99
N GLY A 22 19.21 10.29 13.65
CA GLY A 22 19.67 11.67 13.67
C GLY A 22 18.87 12.57 12.72
N PRO A 23 18.54 13.81 13.12
CA PRO A 23 17.71 14.71 12.30
C PRO A 23 18.37 15.19 11.01
N LYS A 24 19.71 15.13 10.93
CA LYS A 24 20.48 15.50 9.74
C LYS A 24 20.71 14.31 8.80
N ASP A 25 20.67 13.10 9.34
CA ASP A 25 20.94 11.88 8.58
C ASP A 25 19.69 11.37 7.87
N LEU A 26 18.53 11.47 8.48
CA LEU A 26 17.24 11.12 7.87
C LEU A 26 17.02 11.78 6.47
N PRO A 27 17.18 13.10 6.28
CA PRO A 27 17.07 13.72 4.95
C PRO A 27 18.20 13.29 4.00
N LEU A 28 19.40 13.02 4.51
CA LEU A 28 20.50 12.51 3.70
C LEU A 28 20.22 11.10 3.17
N LEU A 29 19.64 10.22 4.00
CA LEU A 29 19.22 8.88 3.63
C LEU A 29 18.11 8.92 2.57
N PHE A 30 17.11 9.79 2.72
CA PHE A 30 16.09 9.97 1.69
C PHE A 30 16.68 10.43 0.35
N ARG A 31 17.67 11.32 0.37
CA ARG A 31 18.38 11.73 -0.85
C ARG A 31 19.13 10.56 -1.49
N LYS A 32 19.77 9.70 -0.69
CA LYS A 32 20.48 8.51 -1.18
C LYS A 32 19.52 7.49 -1.78
N LEU A 33 18.46 7.14 -1.05
CA LEU A 33 17.38 6.25 -1.52
C LEU A 33 16.73 6.80 -2.78
N GLY A 34 16.42 8.10 -2.80
CA GLY A 34 15.84 8.77 -3.97
C GLY A 34 16.72 8.67 -5.22
N LYS A 35 18.05 8.83 -5.07
CA LYS A 35 19.00 8.64 -6.17
C LYS A 35 19.04 7.19 -6.67
N TRP A 36 18.99 6.22 -5.75
CA TRP A 36 18.95 4.80 -6.11
C TRP A 36 17.66 4.45 -6.85
N THR A 37 16.52 4.89 -6.35
CA THR A 37 15.22 4.72 -7.01
C THR A 37 15.16 5.45 -8.35
N ALA A 38 15.75 6.64 -8.46
CA ALA A 38 15.81 7.38 -9.72
C ALA A 38 16.64 6.63 -10.77
N LYS A 39 17.77 6.02 -10.37
CA LYS A 39 18.58 5.18 -11.25
C LYS A 39 17.81 3.93 -11.70
N LEU A 40 17.16 3.23 -10.76
CA LEU A 40 16.27 2.11 -11.08
C LEU A 40 15.14 2.51 -12.03
N ARG A 41 14.54 3.69 -11.82
CA ARG A 41 13.49 4.23 -12.70
C ARG A 41 14.01 4.52 -14.10
N GLY A 42 15.20 5.09 -14.23
CA GLY A 42 15.85 5.30 -15.52
C GLY A 42 16.11 3.99 -16.25
N MET A 43 16.67 2.99 -15.55
CA MET A 43 16.86 1.65 -16.11
C MET A 43 15.51 1.02 -16.52
N ALA A 44 14.47 1.13 -15.69
CA ALA A 44 13.14 0.63 -16.01
C ALA A 44 12.52 1.33 -17.24
N GLN A 45 12.85 2.60 -17.50
CA GLN A 45 12.43 3.30 -18.72
C GLN A 45 13.12 2.73 -19.95
N GLU A 46 14.42 2.44 -19.87
CA GLU A 46 15.16 1.77 -20.95
C GLU A 46 14.62 0.36 -21.22
N PHE A 47 14.33 -0.40 -20.16
CA PHE A 47 13.66 -1.70 -20.28
C PHE A 47 12.30 -1.55 -20.94
N ARG A 48 11.48 -0.57 -20.54
CA ARG A 48 10.16 -0.35 -21.15
C ARG A 48 10.26 -0.07 -22.65
N THR A 49 11.21 0.78 -23.06
CA THR A 49 11.44 1.06 -24.48
C THR A 49 11.93 -0.18 -25.24
N GLY A 50 12.83 -0.99 -24.65
CA GLY A 50 13.26 -2.26 -25.25
C GLY A 50 12.15 -3.31 -25.31
N PHE A 51 11.33 -3.42 -24.26
CA PHE A 51 10.15 -4.26 -24.23
C PHE A 51 9.14 -3.80 -25.29
N ASP A 52 8.82 -2.51 -25.40
CA ASP A 52 7.85 -2.01 -26.40
C ASP A 52 8.26 -2.39 -27.85
N GLU A 53 9.56 -2.45 -28.14
CA GLU A 53 10.09 -2.95 -29.42
C GLU A 53 9.88 -4.46 -29.60
N LEU A 54 10.17 -5.27 -28.57
CA LEU A 54 9.92 -6.71 -28.55
C LEU A 54 8.42 -7.05 -28.57
N ALA A 55 7.57 -6.18 -27.99
CA ALA A 55 6.11 -6.30 -27.97
C ALA A 55 5.55 -6.30 -29.37
N ARG A 56 6.12 -5.43 -30.20
CA ARG A 56 5.73 -5.25 -31.58
C ARG A 56 6.13 -6.44 -32.46
N GLN A 57 7.04 -7.29 -31.97
CA GLN A 57 7.55 -8.48 -32.66
C GLN A 57 6.89 -9.80 -32.22
N ALA A 58 5.82 -9.76 -31.41
CA ALA A 58 4.92 -10.87 -31.03
C ALA A 58 5.31 -11.79 -29.85
N GLU A 59 6.36 -11.50 -29.07
CA GLU A 59 6.75 -12.32 -27.89
C GLU A 59 6.19 -11.82 -26.54
N LEU A 60 5.69 -10.58 -26.45
CA LEU A 60 5.25 -10.03 -25.15
C LEU A 60 3.85 -10.42 -24.70
N ASP A 61 2.95 -10.78 -25.61
CA ASP A 61 1.60 -11.20 -25.21
C ASP A 61 1.63 -12.49 -24.39
N GLU A 62 2.60 -13.36 -24.67
CA GLU A 62 2.80 -14.63 -23.95
C GLU A 62 3.40 -14.38 -22.56
N LEU A 63 4.43 -13.53 -22.45
CA LEU A 63 4.98 -13.08 -21.16
C LEU A 63 3.95 -12.33 -20.32
N LYS A 64 3.11 -11.49 -20.92
CA LYS A 64 2.03 -10.79 -20.23
C LYS A 64 1.03 -11.78 -19.65
N LYS A 65 0.68 -12.83 -20.41
CA LYS A 65 -0.24 -13.89 -19.97
C LYS A 65 0.34 -14.72 -18.83
N GLU A 66 1.66 -15.00 -18.85
CA GLU A 66 2.37 -15.68 -17.76
C GLU A 66 2.46 -14.81 -16.50
N VAL A 67 2.77 -13.51 -16.64
CA VAL A 67 2.76 -12.56 -15.52
C VAL A 67 1.36 -12.40 -14.94
N ASP A 68 0.32 -12.34 -15.78
CA ASP A 68 -1.07 -12.30 -15.33
C ASP A 68 -1.50 -13.61 -14.64
N ALA A 69 -1.04 -14.76 -15.12
CA ALA A 69 -1.23 -16.04 -14.45
C ALA A 69 -0.52 -16.06 -13.10
N LEU A 70 0.72 -15.59 -13.04
CA LEU A 70 1.52 -15.53 -11.81
C LEU A 70 0.92 -14.54 -10.79
N ARG A 71 0.40 -13.39 -11.26
CA ARG A 71 -0.35 -12.43 -10.44
C ARG A 71 -1.65 -13.00 -9.88
N ARG A 72 -2.33 -13.87 -10.64
CA ARG A 72 -3.52 -14.60 -10.18
C ARG A 72 -3.15 -15.67 -9.16
N THR A 73 -2.01 -16.36 -9.32
CA THR A 73 -1.54 -17.36 -8.36
C THR A 73 -0.94 -16.76 -7.09
N THR A 74 -0.30 -15.58 -7.17
CA THR A 74 0.24 -14.82 -6.01
C THR A 74 -0.81 -13.91 -5.38
N SER A 75 -2.07 -14.03 -5.80
CA SER A 75 -3.27 -13.55 -5.12
C SER A 75 -3.20 -12.10 -4.60
N LEU A 76 -3.09 -11.14 -5.52
CA LEU A 76 -3.57 -9.77 -5.26
C LEU A 76 -5.05 -9.76 -4.82
N GLN A 77 -5.83 -10.80 -5.20
CA GLN A 77 -7.18 -11.03 -4.68
C GLN A 77 -7.20 -11.25 -3.16
N GLU A 78 -6.18 -11.85 -2.56
CA GLU A 78 -6.13 -12.18 -1.13
C GLU A 78 -5.84 -10.91 -0.33
N ILE A 79 -4.85 -10.13 -0.76
CA ILE A 79 -4.56 -8.80 -0.20
C ILE A 79 -5.76 -7.86 -0.38
N ARG A 80 -6.39 -7.84 -1.56
CA ARG A 80 -7.60 -7.05 -1.81
C ARG A 80 -8.76 -7.52 -0.94
N SER A 81 -8.92 -8.82 -0.71
CA SER A 81 -9.99 -9.35 0.14
C SER A 81 -9.80 -8.97 1.60
N GLU A 82 -8.57 -9.03 2.14
CA GLU A 82 -8.25 -8.61 3.51
C GLU A 82 -8.36 -7.08 3.69
N LEU A 83 -8.01 -6.29 2.68
CA LEU A 83 -8.19 -4.83 2.69
C LEU A 83 -9.64 -4.39 2.45
N SER A 84 -10.46 -5.22 1.80
CA SER A 84 -11.88 -4.95 1.52
C SER A 84 -12.81 -5.35 2.67
N LYS A 85 -12.30 -6.11 3.66
CA LYS A 85 -13.02 -6.31 4.92
C LYS A 85 -13.12 -4.95 5.60
N PRO A 86 -14.34 -4.43 5.87
CA PRO A 86 -14.48 -3.20 6.64
C PRO A 86 -13.76 -3.42 7.97
N LEU A 87 -12.83 -2.52 8.30
CA LEU A 87 -12.11 -2.56 9.58
C LEU A 87 -13.16 -2.78 10.68
N PRO A 88 -13.01 -3.80 11.54
CA PRO A 88 -13.94 -4.06 12.62
C PRO A 88 -14.14 -2.74 13.36
N THR A 89 -15.38 -2.23 13.32
CA THR A 89 -15.75 -1.01 14.01
C THR A 89 -15.38 -1.17 15.48
N LEU A 90 -15.03 -0.07 16.14
CA LEU A 90 -14.71 -0.06 17.57
C LEU A 90 -15.85 -0.63 18.46
N GLU A 91 -17.03 -0.86 17.87
CA GLU A 91 -18.13 -1.67 18.40
C GLU A 91 -17.70 -3.08 18.84
N ASP A 92 -16.79 -3.73 18.10
CA ASP A 92 -16.37 -5.12 18.36
C ASP A 92 -15.22 -5.23 19.38
N TYR A 93 -14.42 -4.15 19.53
CA TYR A 93 -13.31 -4.09 20.50
C TYR A 93 -13.73 -3.63 21.90
N ALA A 94 -14.74 -2.78 22.00
CA ALA A 94 -15.14 -2.19 23.29
C ALA A 94 -16.36 -2.88 23.91
N GLY A 95 -17.02 -3.82 23.22
CA GLY A 95 -18.22 -4.50 23.74
C GLY A 95 -19.35 -3.55 24.11
N ILE A 96 -19.33 -2.32 23.58
CA ILE A 96 -20.34 -1.31 23.88
C ILE A 96 -21.49 -1.53 22.91
N LYS A 97 -22.50 -2.26 23.40
CA LYS A 97 -23.82 -2.37 22.77
C LYS A 97 -24.42 -0.97 22.63
N SER A 98 -24.38 -0.40 21.43
CA SER A 98 -25.14 0.81 21.13
C SER A 98 -26.64 0.54 21.36
N PRO A 99 -27.35 1.30 22.21
CA PRO A 99 -28.79 1.12 22.37
C PRO A 99 -29.50 1.35 21.03
N PRO A 100 -30.60 0.63 20.73
CA PRO A 100 -31.25 0.75 19.44
C PRO A 100 -31.75 2.18 19.26
N PHE A 101 -31.13 2.90 18.32
CA PHE A 101 -31.69 4.14 17.81
C PHE A 101 -32.96 3.77 17.04
N ARG A 102 -34.08 3.76 17.78
CA ARG A 102 -35.43 3.59 17.26
C ARG A 102 -35.70 4.77 16.34
N ARG A 103 -35.30 4.64 15.07
CA ARG A 103 -35.83 5.48 13.99
C ARG A 103 -37.33 5.26 14.02
N ARG A 104 -38.03 6.19 14.67
CA ARG A 104 -39.48 6.31 14.63
C ARG A 104 -39.87 6.20 13.17
N GLN A 105 -40.62 5.15 12.86
CA GLN A 105 -41.40 5.08 11.64
C GLN A 105 -42.17 6.39 11.53
N ARG A 106 -41.92 7.16 10.48
CA ARG A 106 -42.88 8.17 10.02
C ARG A 106 -43.91 7.40 9.19
N PRO A 107 -45.18 7.35 9.61
CA PRO A 107 -46.26 6.79 8.80
C PRO A 107 -46.57 7.74 7.61
N PRO A 108 -47.33 7.27 6.61
CA PRO A 108 -47.16 7.61 5.19
C PRO A 108 -47.52 9.04 4.81
#